data_AF-A0A0Q7E4A5-F1
#
_entry.id   AF-A0A0Q7E4A5-F1
#
_cell.length_a   1.000
_cell.length_b   1.000
_cell.length_c   1.000
_cell.angle_alpha   90.00
_cell.angle_beta   90.00
_cell.angle_gamma   90.00
#
_symmetry.space_group_name_H-M   'P 1'
#
loop_
_entity.id
_entity.type
_entity.pdbx_description
1 polymer ?
#
loop_
_entity_poly.entity_id
_entity_poly.type
_entity_poly.pdbx_seq_one_letter_code
_entity_poly.pdbx_strand_id
1 'polypeptide(L)'
;MERVESIPLRRGYYVAADTDCADASNGTTTLFKGDGFYATCTTRSIERTAPDTYRLSETCSDRGEPERDSIQTIRVTSDMGFAVVADDGSTWSARFCRQQDMPEPFSKNDLSDLLG
;
A
#
# COMPACT_ATOMS: atom_id res chain seq x y z
N MET A 1 -14.19 -13.07 10.13
CA MET A 1 -13.72 -12.44 8.88
C MET A 1 -14.88 -11.65 8.31
N GLU A 2 -14.65 -10.37 8.06
CA GLU A 2 -15.66 -9.42 7.58
C GLU A 2 -15.15 -8.75 6.31
N ARG A 3 -15.93 -8.71 5.24
CA ARG A 3 -15.58 -7.95 4.04
C ARG A 3 -15.79 -6.46 4.31
N VAL A 4 -14.76 -5.66 4.04
CA VAL A 4 -14.78 -4.20 4.21
C VAL A 4 -14.44 -3.52 2.88
N GLU A 5 -14.77 -2.23 2.77
CA GLU A 5 -14.52 -1.45 1.55
C GLU A 5 -13.15 -0.78 1.54
N SER A 6 -12.52 -0.59 2.70
CA SER A 6 -11.22 0.06 2.82
C SER A 6 -10.45 -0.39 4.05
N ILE A 7 -9.14 -0.21 3.98
CA ILE A 7 -8.25 -0.33 5.14
C ILE A 7 -8.20 1.06 5.80
N PRO A 8 -8.27 1.16 7.15
CA PRO A 8 -8.32 2.45 7.87
C PRO A 8 -6.96 3.15 7.91
N LEU A 9 -6.37 3.36 6.74
CA LEU A 9 -5.13 4.07 6.51
C LEU A 9 -5.41 5.38 5.79
N ARG A 10 -4.55 6.37 6.01
CA ARG A 10 -4.59 7.62 5.25
C ARG A 10 -4.20 7.37 3.80
N ARG A 11 -5.00 7.85 2.84
CA ARG A 11 -4.64 7.87 1.41
C ARG A 11 -3.34 8.67 1.19
N GLY A 12 -2.45 8.20 0.32
CA GLY A 12 -1.20 8.86 -0.03
C GLY A 12 0.03 7.96 0.03
N TYR A 13 1.21 8.56 0.03
CA TYR A 13 2.47 7.83 -0.03
C TYR A 13 2.87 7.23 1.32
N TYR A 14 3.33 5.98 1.26
CA TYR A 14 3.97 5.28 2.36
C TYR A 14 5.37 4.87 1.94
N VAL A 15 6.33 5.08 2.84
CA VAL A 15 7.74 4.74 2.65
C VAL A 15 8.12 3.67 3.65
N ALA A 16 8.97 2.75 3.23
CA ALA A 16 9.59 1.72 4.08
C ALA A 16 10.08 2.34 5.40
N ALA A 17 9.78 1.71 6.53
CA ALA A 17 10.00 2.30 7.85
C ALA A 17 11.49 2.51 8.19
N ASP A 18 12.38 1.78 7.51
CA ASP A 18 13.84 1.90 7.59
C ASP A 18 14.42 2.97 6.63
N THR A 19 13.57 3.62 5.84
CA THR A 19 13.94 4.66 4.89
C THR A 19 13.33 5.99 5.30
N ASP A 20 14.12 7.07 5.22
CA ASP A 20 13.62 8.41 5.46
C ASP A 20 12.78 8.93 4.29
N CYS A 21 11.73 9.72 4.59
CA CYS A 21 10.84 10.26 3.55
C CYS A 21 11.62 11.04 2.48
N ALA A 22 12.69 11.75 2.87
CA ALA A 22 13.56 12.51 1.98
C ALA A 22 14.44 11.63 1.07
N ASP A 23 14.67 10.37 1.45
CA ASP A 23 15.46 9.38 0.72
C ASP A 23 14.59 8.34 0.00
N ALA A 24 13.28 8.62 -0.09
CA ALA A 24 12.33 7.72 -0.73
C ALA A 24 12.67 7.48 -2.21
N SER A 25 12.48 6.24 -2.66
CA SER A 25 12.73 5.83 -4.03
C SER A 25 11.58 4.96 -4.53
N ASN A 26 11.57 4.63 -5.83
CA ASN A 26 10.59 3.70 -6.39
C ASN A 26 10.61 2.32 -5.71
N GLY A 27 11.74 1.90 -5.11
CA GLY A 27 11.87 0.62 -4.42
C GLY A 27 11.40 0.63 -2.96
N THR A 28 11.24 1.81 -2.37
CA THR A 28 10.87 1.97 -0.95
C THR A 28 9.50 2.64 -0.76
N THR A 29 8.86 3.06 -1.85
CA THR A 29 7.62 3.84 -1.84
C THR A 29 6.45 3.04 -2.39
N THR A 30 5.31 3.14 -1.73
CA THR A 30 4.01 2.66 -2.21
C THR A 30 2.93 3.74 -2.08
N LEU A 31 1.89 3.68 -2.91
CA LEU A 31 0.79 4.65 -2.89
C LEU A 31 -0.50 3.96 -2.47
N PHE A 32 -1.03 4.34 -1.32
CA PHE A 32 -2.30 3.83 -0.86
C PHE A 32 -3.47 4.68 -1.36
N LYS A 33 -4.42 4.04 -2.06
CA LYS A 33 -5.60 4.70 -2.65
C LYS A 33 -6.88 4.56 -1.79
N GLY A 34 -6.82 3.79 -0.71
CA GLY A 34 -7.98 3.48 0.16
C GLY A 34 -8.35 2.00 0.11
N ASP A 35 -8.29 1.42 -1.07
CA ASP A 35 -8.62 0.02 -1.33
C ASP A 35 -7.42 -0.83 -1.77
N GLY A 36 -6.29 -0.22 -2.13
CA GLY A 36 -5.07 -0.95 -2.51
C GLY A 36 -3.81 -0.06 -2.58
N PHE A 37 -2.65 -0.70 -2.80
CA PHE A 37 -1.31 -0.09 -2.67
C PHE A 37 -0.56 0.10 -4.01
N TYR A 38 -1.03 -0.51 -5.09
CA TYR A 38 -0.36 -0.48 -6.39
C TYR A 38 -1.27 0.05 -7.51
N ALA A 39 -0.66 0.65 -8.52
CA ALA A 39 -1.37 1.14 -9.70
C ALA A 39 -1.63 0.04 -10.74
N THR A 40 -0.78 -1.01 -10.79
CA THR A 40 -0.90 -2.15 -11.73
C THR A 40 -1.73 -3.31 -11.19
N CYS A 41 -2.15 -3.23 -9.92
CA CYS A 41 -3.01 -4.22 -9.28
C CYS A 41 -4.41 -3.64 -9.06
N THR A 42 -5.41 -4.48 -9.32
CA THR A 42 -6.82 -4.19 -9.04
C THR A 42 -7.24 -4.95 -7.80
N THR A 43 -7.65 -4.24 -6.75
CA THR A 43 -8.19 -4.86 -5.55
C THR A 43 -9.49 -5.61 -5.88
N ARG A 44 -9.57 -6.88 -5.47
CA ARG A 44 -10.75 -7.74 -5.60
C ARG A 44 -11.55 -7.81 -4.30
N SER A 45 -10.84 -7.83 -3.18
CA SER A 45 -11.47 -7.90 -1.86
C SER A 45 -10.55 -7.45 -0.75
N ILE A 46 -11.17 -6.87 0.28
CA ILE A 46 -10.52 -6.56 1.55
C ILE A 46 -11.32 -7.26 2.64
N GLU A 47 -10.65 -8.11 3.40
CA GLU A 47 -11.27 -8.89 4.46
C GLU A 47 -10.58 -8.58 5.78
N ARG A 48 -11.31 -8.03 6.75
CA ARG A 48 -10.83 -7.87 8.11
C ARG A 48 -10.82 -9.23 8.79
N THR A 49 -9.63 -9.73 9.10
CA THR A 49 -9.41 -11.04 9.74
C THR A 49 -9.20 -10.91 11.26
N ALA A 50 -8.72 -9.76 11.72
CA ALA A 50 -8.60 -9.38 13.13
C ALA A 50 -8.82 -7.86 13.31
N PRO A 51 -8.88 -7.32 14.54
CA PRO A 51 -9.11 -5.89 14.76
C PRO A 51 -8.18 -4.96 13.97
N ASP A 52 -6.91 -5.31 13.85
CA ASP A 52 -5.86 -4.56 13.15
C ASP A 52 -5.33 -5.28 11.91
N THR A 53 -5.93 -6.41 11.51
CA THR A 53 -5.39 -7.26 10.42
C THR A 53 -6.40 -7.42 9.29
N TYR A 54 -5.90 -7.23 8.07
CA TYR A 54 -6.64 -7.25 6.83
C TYR A 54 -5.97 -8.21 5.84
N ARG A 55 -6.79 -8.96 5.11
CA ARG A 55 -6.36 -9.74 3.96
C ARG A 55 -6.81 -9.01 2.71
N LEU A 56 -5.83 -8.60 1.91
CA LEU A 56 -6.04 -7.92 0.65
C LEU A 56 -5.83 -8.92 -0.48
N SER A 57 -6.83 -9.09 -1.33
CA SER A 57 -6.71 -9.90 -2.54
C SER A 57 -6.73 -8.99 -3.75
N GLU A 58 -5.73 -9.09 -4.61
CA GLU A 58 -5.54 -8.24 -5.78
C GLU A 58 -5.29 -9.11 -7.02
N THR A 59 -5.67 -8.61 -8.18
CA THR A 59 -5.21 -9.17 -9.47
C THR A 59 -4.28 -8.14 -10.10
N CYS A 60 -3.03 -8.53 -10.32
CA CYS A 60 -2.00 -7.67 -10.88
C CYS A 60 -1.81 -7.98 -12.36
N SER A 61 -1.72 -6.94 -13.18
CA SER A 61 -1.40 -7.04 -14.60
C SER A 61 -0.15 -6.21 -14.90
N ASP A 62 0.96 -6.92 -15.08
CA ASP A 62 2.19 -6.32 -15.59
C ASP A 62 2.19 -6.38 -17.12
N ARG A 63 2.70 -5.33 -17.78
CA ARG A 63 2.66 -5.23 -19.26
C ARG A 63 3.36 -6.43 -19.90
N GLY A 64 2.57 -7.26 -20.59
CA GLY A 64 3.06 -8.41 -21.34
C GLY A 64 3.10 -9.72 -20.55
N GLU A 65 2.73 -9.71 -19.27
CA GLU A 65 2.58 -10.91 -18.45
C GLU A 65 1.09 -11.26 -18.24
N PRO A 66 0.75 -12.54 -18.04
CA PRO A 66 -0.60 -12.93 -17.64
C PRO A 66 -0.94 -12.31 -16.28
N GLU A 67 -2.23 -12.01 -16.08
CA GLU A 67 -2.72 -11.57 -14.78
C GLU A 67 -2.37 -12.59 -13.70
N ARG A 68 -1.94 -12.10 -12.54
CA ARG A 68 -1.61 -12.93 -11.38
C ARG A 68 -2.40 -12.46 -10.18
N ASP A 69 -3.04 -13.40 -9.50
CA ASP A 69 -3.66 -13.13 -8.21
C ASP A 69 -2.57 -13.05 -7.13
N SER A 70 -2.69 -12.05 -6.27
CA SER A 70 -1.83 -11.81 -5.13
C SER A 70 -2.68 -11.67 -3.88
N ILE A 71 -2.19 -12.21 -2.77
CA ILE A 71 -2.81 -12.08 -1.46
C ILE A 71 -1.78 -11.48 -0.53
N GLN A 72 -2.15 -10.42 0.17
CA GLN A 72 -1.30 -9.77 1.16
C GLN A 72 -1.99 -9.74 2.51
N THR A 73 -1.25 -10.02 3.57
CA THR A 73 -1.73 -9.81 4.94
C THR A 73 -1.17 -8.49 5.45
N ILE A 74 -2.06 -7.57 5.76
CA ILE A 74 -1.74 -6.21 6.19
C ILE A 74 -2.14 -6.06 7.64
N ARG A 75 -1.18 -5.64 8.47
CA ARG A 75 -1.39 -5.29 9.86
C ARG A 75 -1.26 -3.78 10.02
N VAL A 76 -2.36 -3.11 10.35
CA VAL A 76 -2.41 -1.67 10.59
C VAL A 76 -1.90 -1.37 11.99
N THR A 77 -0.84 -0.58 12.10
CA THR A 77 -0.28 -0.17 13.41
C THR A 77 -0.82 1.17 13.86
N SER A 78 -1.22 2.03 12.91
CA SER A 78 -1.92 3.30 13.11
C SER A 78 -2.58 3.72 11.79
N ASP A 79 -3.35 4.81 11.78
CA ASP A 79 -3.87 5.41 10.54
C ASP A 79 -2.78 5.89 9.57
N MET A 80 -1.52 5.94 10.03
CA MET A 80 -0.34 6.36 9.26
C MET A 80 0.74 5.28 9.16
N GLY A 81 0.44 4.02 9.50
CA GLY A 81 1.45 2.97 9.47
C GLY A 81 0.88 1.56 9.39
N PHE A 82 1.60 0.70 8.68
CA PHE A 82 1.23 -0.71 8.54
C PHE A 82 2.47 -1.59 8.36
N ALA A 83 2.25 -2.89 8.52
CA ALA A 83 3.19 -3.94 8.15
C ALA A 83 2.50 -4.92 7.19
N VAL A 84 3.24 -5.41 6.19
CA VAL A 84 2.83 -6.47 5.29
C VAL A 84 3.60 -7.72 5.66
N VAL A 85 2.88 -8.83 5.80
CA VAL A 85 3.46 -10.16 5.89
C VAL A 85 3.30 -10.83 4.53
N ALA A 86 4.42 -11.09 3.87
CA ALA A 86 4.47 -11.81 2.61
C ALA A 86 4.31 -13.33 2.85
N ASP A 87 4.00 -14.07 1.79
CA ASP A 87 3.76 -15.53 1.85
C ASP A 87 4.98 -16.32 2.34
N ASP A 88 6.20 -15.81 2.13
CA ASP A 88 7.45 -16.40 2.60
C ASP A 88 7.74 -16.11 4.10
N GLY A 89 6.83 -15.41 4.78
CA GLY A 89 6.96 -14.99 6.17
C GLY A 89 7.79 -13.73 6.37
N SER A 90 8.37 -13.16 5.31
CA SER A 90 9.07 -11.89 5.37
C SER A 90 8.08 -10.78 5.73
N THR A 91 8.48 -9.89 6.63
CA THR A 91 7.67 -8.74 7.03
C THR A 91 8.35 -7.46 6.58
N TRP A 92 7.58 -6.60 5.91
CA TRP A 92 7.98 -5.24 5.61
C TRP A 92 7.03 -4.27 6.30
N SER A 93 7.50 -3.09 6.71
CA SER A 93 6.66 -2.07 7.33
C SER A 93 6.86 -0.73 6.66
N ALA A 94 5.80 0.07 6.64
CA ALA A 94 5.80 1.35 5.98
C ALA A 94 5.03 2.40 6.81
N ARG A 95 5.43 3.66 6.63
CA ARG A 95 4.85 4.82 7.30
C ARG A 95 4.44 5.89 6.30
N PHE A 96 3.39 6.63 6.62
CA PHE A 96 2.91 7.73 5.82
C PHE A 96 3.98 8.83 5.74
N CYS A 97 4.26 9.30 4.52
CA CYS A 97 5.09 10.47 4.27
C CYS A 97 4.24 11.56 3.62
N ARG A 98 4.38 12.80 4.11
CA ARG A 98 3.78 13.93 3.40
C ARG A 98 4.50 14.08 2.08
N GLN A 99 3.73 14.24 1.02
CA GLN A 99 4.26 14.34 -0.34
C GLN A 99 5.35 15.41 -0.48
N GLN A 100 5.15 16.58 0.14
CA GLN A 100 6.12 17.68 0.15
C GLN A 100 7.47 17.37 0.82
N ASP A 101 7.53 16.36 1.69
CA ASP A 101 8.75 15.95 2.40
C ASP A 101 9.52 14.85 1.62
N MET A 102 9.02 14.47 0.44
CA MET A 102 9.61 13.43 -0.41
C MET A 102 10.45 14.02 -1.55
N PRO A 103 11.42 13.27 -2.09
CA PRO A 103 12.17 13.69 -3.27
C PRO A 103 11.29 13.72 -4.53
N GLU A 104 11.75 14.40 -5.57
CA GLU A 104 11.17 14.27 -6.90
C GLU A 104 11.35 12.83 -7.42
N PRO A 105 10.37 12.28 -8.16
CA PRO A 105 9.16 12.94 -8.65
C PRO A 105 7.99 12.96 -7.64
N PHE A 106 8.07 12.22 -6.52
CA PHE A 106 6.95 12.03 -5.60
C PHE A 106 6.37 13.34 -5.09
N SER A 107 7.22 14.31 -4.71
CA SER A 107 6.77 15.62 -4.23
C SER A 107 5.99 16.46 -5.25
N LYS A 108 6.09 16.13 -6.54
CA LYS A 108 5.48 16.89 -7.64
C LYS A 108 4.38 16.14 -8.40
N ASN A 109 4.22 14.84 -8.18
CA ASN A 109 3.19 14.05 -8.86
C ASN A 109 1.80 14.56 -8.49
N ASP A 110 0.93 14.77 -9.48
CA ASP A 110 -0.48 15.01 -9.18
C ASP A 110 -1.14 13.66 -8.81
N LEU A 111 -1.67 13.60 -7.60
CA LEU A 111 -2.34 12.42 -7.06
C LEU A 111 -3.86 12.53 -7.12
N SER A 112 -4.40 13.65 -7.60
CA SER A 112 -5.85 13.93 -7.57
C SER A 112 -6.66 12.86 -8.30
N ASP A 113 -6.18 12.42 -9.48
CA ASP A 113 -6.82 11.34 -10.24
C ASP A 113 -6.70 9.96 -9.58
N LEU A 114 -5.70 9.77 -8.70
CA LEU A 114 -5.42 8.49 -8.05
C LEU A 114 -6.07 8.35 -6.67
N LEU A 115 -6.32 9.48 -6.00
CA LEU A 115 -6.84 9.53 -4.62
C LEU A 115 -8.27 10.09 -4.52
N GLY A 116 -8.92 10.35 -5.66
CA GLY A 116 -10.28 10.88 -5.80
C GLY A 116 -11.35 10.18 -4.96
#